data_AF-A0AAN5I195-F1
#
_entry.id   AF-A0AAN5I195-F1
#
_cell.length_a   1.000
_cell.length_b   1.000
_cell.length_c   1.000
_cell.angle_alpha   90.00
_cell.angle_beta   90.00
_cell.angle_gamma   90.00
#
_symmetry.space_group_name_H-M   'P 1'
#
loop_
_entity.id
_entity.type
_entity.pdbx_description
1 polymer ?
#
loop_
_entity_poly.entity_id
_entity_poly.type
_entity_poly.pdbx_seq_one_letter_code
_entity_poly.pdbx_strand_id
1 'polypeptide(L)'
;FENSRLSHEDPMGNGMKRSSESSPSLSILLLDSISRSQFARQFPRSLKVMTQNDFFVPSRYSQYFTSPEVNIDYLLNGEERESLLDIMSGRGCLSFLNEEPQSGKDFSSLFSSSSHPNVSIRPFHIFNKQNQQNEHCLSNGKSRFGSVLSPLVDFSSSFSSSCHFSFSRLRSPSDPSLLSSMDDHISEILHRFLSSPASERTSLFILSPTGTKGVGLAGEVEGKSPMMAAWFPLSFRKTRNPHYSAFSYNMDKLFTTRDLRETLRQIASGSYEEKIPRIDYDLEQSETTSLLNEILPEFRNCSTLNVPEENCLCMGTDERRNETVREDKILFNRVFDLLSSRLLKEPCVNSTEIRKNGHFVETRQMNSTIYGPQGDEIEWLVIRFYAKLVESVHASSPFITIEGTVSLSF
;
A
#
# COMPACT_ATOMS: atom_id res chain seq x y z
N PHE A 1 -19.80 -34.23 -9.83
CA PHE A 1 -19.39 -33.81 -11.17
C PHE A 1 -17.96 -34.25 -11.37
N GLU A 2 -17.79 -35.55 -11.59
CA GLU A 2 -16.55 -36.15 -12.07
C GLU A 2 -16.60 -36.21 -13.60
N ASN A 3 -15.40 -36.17 -14.20
CA ASN A 3 -15.09 -36.51 -15.59
C ASN A 3 -15.68 -35.62 -16.69
N SER A 4 -14.93 -34.57 -17.00
CA SER A 4 -14.69 -34.18 -18.40
C SER A 4 -13.23 -33.72 -18.57
N ARG A 5 -12.34 -34.71 -18.81
CA ARG A 5 -11.08 -34.47 -19.50
C ARG A 5 -11.42 -34.02 -20.92
N LEU A 6 -11.30 -32.73 -21.21
CA LEU A 6 -11.23 -32.21 -22.57
C LEU A 6 -9.76 -32.21 -22.99
N SER A 7 -9.35 -33.34 -23.57
CA SER A 7 -8.22 -33.40 -24.49
C SER A 7 -8.77 -33.29 -25.91
N HIS A 8 -8.70 -32.11 -26.50
CA HIS A 8 -8.58 -31.94 -27.94
C HIS A 8 -8.11 -30.52 -28.23
N GLU A 9 -6.97 -30.44 -28.91
CA GLU A 9 -6.48 -29.24 -29.58
C GLU A 9 -7.50 -28.83 -30.64
N ASP A 10 -8.41 -27.92 -30.28
CA ASP A 10 -9.04 -27.03 -31.24
C ASP A 10 -8.26 -25.70 -31.22
N PRO A 11 -7.95 -25.09 -32.38
CA PRO A 11 -7.33 -23.78 -32.41
C PRO A 11 -8.38 -22.76 -31.96
N MET A 12 -8.45 -22.50 -30.66
CA MET A 12 -9.25 -21.41 -30.12
C MET A 12 -8.83 -20.12 -30.81
N GLY A 13 -9.79 -19.51 -31.51
CA GLY A 13 -9.57 -18.41 -32.43
C GLY A 13 -8.82 -17.23 -31.84
N ASN A 14 -8.20 -16.45 -32.74
CA ASN A 14 -7.62 -15.12 -32.50
C ASN A 14 -8.20 -14.41 -31.25
N GLY A 15 -7.38 -14.13 -30.22
CA GLY A 15 -7.78 -13.09 -29.27
C GLY A 15 -7.05 -12.96 -27.93
N MET A 16 -6.52 -14.03 -27.32
CA MET A 16 -5.89 -13.90 -25.99
C MET A 16 -4.41 -13.57 -26.10
N LYS A 17 -4.06 -12.32 -25.71
CA LYS A 17 -2.66 -11.88 -25.69
C LYS A 17 -1.93 -12.54 -24.52
N ARG A 18 -0.78 -13.15 -24.80
CA ARG A 18 0.10 -13.70 -23.75
C ARG A 18 0.58 -12.58 -22.82
N SER A 19 0.74 -12.89 -21.55
CA SER A 19 1.46 -12.01 -20.62
C SER A 19 2.93 -11.94 -21.08
N SER A 20 3.46 -10.72 -21.22
CA SER A 20 4.84 -10.50 -21.63
C SER A 20 5.69 -10.19 -20.40
N GLU A 21 6.94 -10.64 -20.39
CA GLU A 21 7.89 -10.35 -19.30
C GLU A 21 8.17 -8.86 -19.09
N SER A 22 7.96 -8.05 -20.14
CA SER A 22 8.19 -6.60 -20.14
C SER A 22 6.95 -5.77 -19.74
N SER A 23 5.79 -6.39 -19.67
CA SER A 23 4.51 -5.74 -19.38
C SER A 23 3.64 -6.72 -18.59
N PRO A 24 3.68 -6.67 -17.25
CA PRO A 24 2.98 -7.64 -16.41
C PRO A 24 1.47 -7.51 -16.51
N SER A 25 0.78 -8.55 -16.07
CA SER A 25 -0.64 -8.49 -15.68
C SER A 25 -0.79 -7.61 -14.43
N LEU A 26 -2.00 -7.12 -14.17
CA LEU A 26 -2.27 -6.22 -13.03
C LEU A 26 -3.33 -6.82 -12.11
N SER A 27 -2.97 -7.03 -10.85
CA SER A 27 -3.87 -7.43 -9.79
C SER A 27 -3.99 -6.32 -8.75
N ILE A 28 -5.22 -5.92 -8.42
CA ILE A 28 -5.51 -4.92 -7.40
C ILE A 28 -6.43 -5.54 -6.34
N LEU A 29 -5.98 -5.53 -5.09
CA LEU A 29 -6.82 -5.74 -3.91
C LEU A 29 -7.07 -4.39 -3.25
N LEU A 30 -8.30 -3.89 -3.37
CA LEU A 30 -8.77 -2.68 -2.72
C LEU A 30 -9.34 -3.02 -1.34
N LEU A 31 -8.79 -2.41 -0.29
CA LEU A 31 -9.28 -2.48 1.08
C LEU A 31 -10.00 -1.17 1.42
N ASP A 32 -11.24 -1.24 1.87
CA ASP A 32 -11.99 -0.02 2.23
C ASP A 32 -11.49 0.58 3.54
N SER A 33 -11.05 1.85 3.49
CA SER A 33 -10.81 2.69 4.66
C SER A 33 -9.90 2.08 5.72
N ILE A 34 -8.71 1.62 5.36
CA ILE A 34 -7.68 1.13 6.30
C ILE A 34 -6.48 2.06 6.20
N SER A 35 -6.18 2.77 7.30
CA SER A 35 -4.99 3.61 7.31
C SER A 35 -3.71 2.77 7.36
N ARG A 36 -2.59 3.33 6.90
CA ARG A 36 -1.28 2.68 7.01
C ARG A 36 -0.94 2.30 8.46
N SER A 37 -1.19 3.20 9.40
CA SER A 37 -0.91 2.97 10.83
C SER A 37 -1.79 1.86 11.40
N GLN A 38 -3.07 1.81 11.03
CA GLN A 38 -3.95 0.70 11.41
C GLN A 38 -3.50 -0.62 10.79
N PHE A 39 -3.12 -0.61 9.51
CA PHE A 39 -2.58 -1.79 8.84
C PHE A 39 -1.37 -2.35 9.60
N ALA A 40 -0.43 -1.48 9.96
CA ALA A 40 0.76 -1.88 10.70
C ALA A 40 0.47 -2.48 12.08
N ARG A 41 -0.57 -2.01 12.77
CA ARG A 41 -0.96 -2.53 14.10
C ARG A 41 -1.82 -3.79 14.04
N GLN A 42 -2.76 -3.85 13.11
CA GLN A 42 -3.80 -4.88 13.07
C GLN A 42 -3.50 -6.02 12.10
N PHE A 43 -2.49 -5.86 11.22
CA PHE A 43 -2.12 -6.84 10.20
C PHE A 43 -0.63 -7.26 10.30
N PRO A 44 -0.12 -7.63 11.50
CA PRO A 44 1.29 -7.95 11.69
C PRO A 44 1.75 -9.16 10.87
N ARG A 45 0.89 -10.16 10.63
CA ARG A 45 1.25 -11.34 9.82
C ARG A 45 1.39 -10.95 8.36
N SER A 46 0.41 -10.22 7.83
CA SER A 46 0.44 -9.74 6.44
C SER A 46 1.62 -8.81 6.20
N LEU A 47 1.89 -7.87 7.12
CA LEU A 47 3.04 -6.98 7.03
C LEU A 47 4.37 -7.74 7.08
N LYS A 48 4.46 -8.80 7.90
CA LYS A 48 5.64 -9.68 7.93
C LYS A 48 5.87 -10.36 6.58
N VAL A 49 4.81 -10.92 5.96
CA VAL A 49 4.92 -11.53 4.62
C VAL A 49 5.37 -10.50 3.59
N MET A 50 4.77 -9.31 3.59
CA MET A 50 5.16 -8.22 2.69
C MET A 50 6.64 -7.86 2.83
N THR A 51 7.08 -7.63 4.08
CA THR A 51 8.47 -7.23 4.39
C THR A 51 9.48 -8.31 4.01
N GLN A 52 9.13 -9.59 4.17
CA GLN A 52 10.01 -10.71 3.83
C GLN A 52 10.09 -11.01 2.33
N ASN A 53 9.21 -10.44 1.50
CA ASN A 53 9.08 -10.78 0.07
C ASN A 53 9.17 -9.55 -0.85
N ASP A 54 9.94 -8.54 -0.44
CA ASP A 54 10.24 -7.31 -1.20
C ASP A 54 8.99 -6.53 -1.67
N PHE A 55 7.93 -6.49 -0.87
CA PHE A 55 6.86 -5.55 -1.13
C PHE A 55 7.34 -4.13 -0.81
N PHE A 56 6.97 -3.18 -1.65
CA PHE A 56 7.05 -1.77 -1.30
C PHE A 56 5.85 -1.40 -0.46
N VAL A 57 6.09 -0.93 0.77
CA VAL A 57 5.04 -0.45 1.70
C VAL A 57 5.37 1.00 2.08
N PRO A 58 5.16 1.96 1.17
CA PRO A 58 5.61 3.33 1.33
C PRO A 58 4.97 4.03 2.53
N SER A 59 5.70 4.99 3.09
CA SER A 59 5.25 5.76 4.26
C SER A 59 4.72 7.16 3.92
N ARG A 60 4.93 7.60 2.68
CA ARG A 60 4.65 8.96 2.21
C ARG A 60 3.63 9.01 1.07
N TYR A 61 2.71 8.05 1.07
CA TYR A 61 1.51 8.11 0.24
C TYR A 61 0.46 9.00 0.92
N SER A 62 -0.02 10.03 0.23
CA SER A 62 -1.11 10.89 0.69
C SER A 62 -2.35 10.77 -0.18
N GLN A 63 -3.53 10.83 0.43
CA GLN A 63 -4.76 11.00 -0.34
C GLN A 63 -4.79 12.41 -0.93
N TYR A 64 -5.37 12.55 -2.12
CA TYR A 64 -5.52 13.87 -2.76
C TYR A 64 -6.91 14.45 -2.50
N PHE A 65 -7.95 13.63 -2.67
CA PHE A 65 -9.33 14.06 -2.49
C PHE A 65 -9.82 13.79 -1.07
N THR A 66 -10.79 14.59 -0.61
CA THR A 66 -11.34 14.47 0.75
C THR A 66 -12.37 13.34 0.89
N SER A 67 -13.00 12.92 -0.22
CA SER A 67 -13.96 11.81 -0.25
C SER A 67 -13.26 10.49 -0.62
N PRO A 68 -13.51 9.40 0.13
CA PRO A 68 -13.08 8.05 -0.24
C PRO A 68 -13.55 7.60 -1.62
N GLU A 69 -14.81 7.88 -1.93
CA GLU A 69 -15.43 7.50 -3.19
C GLU A 69 -14.74 8.18 -4.36
N VAL A 70 -14.39 9.47 -4.22
CA VAL A 70 -13.67 10.22 -5.26
C VAL A 70 -12.24 9.70 -5.43
N ASN A 71 -11.52 9.36 -4.35
CA ASN A 71 -10.18 8.76 -4.49
C ASN A 71 -10.24 7.41 -5.20
N ILE A 72 -11.21 6.55 -4.85
CA ILE A 72 -11.38 5.23 -5.50
C ILE A 72 -11.75 5.42 -6.97
N ASP A 73 -12.72 6.28 -7.27
CA ASP A 73 -13.17 6.57 -8.63
C ASP A 73 -12.02 7.11 -9.48
N TYR A 74 -11.28 8.09 -8.97
CA TYR A 74 -10.11 8.64 -9.67
C TYR A 74 -9.04 7.57 -9.94
N LEU A 75 -8.72 6.76 -8.93
CA LEU A 75 -7.71 5.71 -9.01
C LEU A 75 -8.04 4.63 -10.05
N LEU A 76 -9.31 4.32 -10.25
CA LEU A 76 -9.76 3.27 -11.17
C LEU A 76 -10.17 3.81 -12.55
N ASN A 77 -10.79 4.98 -12.60
CA ASN A 77 -11.40 5.55 -13.80
C ASN A 77 -10.63 6.77 -14.35
N GLY A 78 -9.92 7.53 -13.52
CA GLY A 78 -9.21 8.76 -13.93
C GLY A 78 -10.14 9.90 -14.35
N GLU A 79 -9.56 11.06 -14.67
CA GLU A 79 -10.33 12.28 -15.05
C GLU A 79 -10.98 12.14 -16.43
N GLU A 80 -10.27 11.56 -17.39
CA GLU A 80 -10.72 11.38 -18.78
C GLU A 80 -11.71 10.21 -18.95
N ARG A 81 -12.08 9.53 -17.83
CA ARG A 81 -12.95 8.33 -17.79
C ARG A 81 -12.46 7.14 -18.60
N GLU A 82 -11.18 7.10 -19.00
CA GLU A 82 -10.58 5.87 -19.51
C GLU A 82 -10.16 4.97 -18.35
N SER A 83 -11.00 4.00 -18.00
CA SER A 83 -10.77 3.16 -16.82
C SER A 83 -9.60 2.19 -16.99
N LEU A 84 -9.01 1.74 -15.87
CA LEU A 84 -8.00 0.66 -15.90
C LEU A 84 -8.54 -0.61 -16.58
N LEU A 85 -9.84 -0.85 -16.46
CA LEU A 85 -10.50 -1.95 -17.15
C LEU A 85 -10.48 -1.74 -18.67
N ASP A 86 -10.82 -0.55 -19.16
CA ASP A 86 -10.79 -0.23 -20.60
C ASP A 86 -9.37 -0.36 -21.17
N ILE A 87 -8.36 0.15 -20.46
CA ILE A 87 -6.95 0.07 -20.90
C ILE A 87 -6.50 -1.39 -21.01
N MET A 88 -6.80 -2.20 -20.00
CA MET A 88 -6.43 -3.62 -19.99
C MET A 88 -7.21 -4.42 -21.06
N SER A 89 -8.49 -4.12 -21.24
CA SER A 89 -9.31 -4.72 -22.30
C SER A 89 -8.82 -4.33 -23.69
N GLY A 90 -8.44 -3.06 -23.92
CA GLY A 90 -7.84 -2.59 -25.18
C GLY A 90 -6.50 -3.26 -25.48
N ARG A 91 -5.76 -3.68 -24.44
CA ARG A 91 -4.55 -4.49 -24.56
C ARG A 91 -4.83 -5.98 -24.85
N GLY A 92 -6.09 -6.42 -24.83
CA GLY A 92 -6.50 -7.81 -25.05
C GLY A 92 -6.31 -8.71 -23.83
N CYS A 93 -6.32 -8.14 -22.62
CA CYS A 93 -6.16 -8.86 -21.37
C CYS A 93 -7.52 -9.34 -20.82
N LEU A 94 -7.53 -10.53 -20.22
CA LEU A 94 -8.71 -11.04 -19.54
C LEU A 94 -9.00 -10.26 -18.26
N SER A 95 -10.25 -9.88 -18.03
CA SER A 95 -10.64 -9.10 -16.85
C SER A 95 -11.50 -9.88 -15.87
N PHE A 96 -11.17 -9.74 -14.58
CA PHE A 96 -11.90 -10.30 -13.46
C PHE A 96 -12.29 -9.20 -12.47
N LEU A 97 -13.58 -9.04 -12.21
CA LEU A 97 -14.09 -8.13 -11.20
C LEU A 97 -14.76 -8.89 -10.05
N ASN A 98 -14.30 -8.55 -8.84
CA ASN A 98 -14.70 -9.18 -7.60
C ASN A 98 -15.03 -8.10 -6.57
N GLU A 99 -16.20 -7.51 -6.75
CA GLU A 99 -16.62 -6.35 -5.99
C GLU A 99 -17.66 -6.73 -4.94
N GLU A 100 -17.35 -6.47 -3.67
CA GLU A 100 -18.38 -6.53 -2.63
C GLU A 100 -19.29 -5.29 -2.70
N PRO A 101 -20.61 -5.47 -2.88
CA PRO A 101 -21.57 -4.36 -2.91
C PRO A 101 -21.78 -3.78 -1.51
N GLN A 102 -22.21 -2.51 -1.43
CA GLN A 102 -22.45 -1.87 -0.13
C GLN A 102 -23.67 -2.46 0.56
N SER A 103 -24.70 -2.69 -0.26
CA SER A 103 -25.95 -3.28 0.16
C SER A 103 -26.39 -4.31 -0.88
N GLY A 104 -27.30 -5.20 -0.50
CA GLY A 104 -27.93 -6.12 -1.45
C GLY A 104 -28.78 -5.45 -2.54
N LYS A 105 -28.84 -4.11 -2.58
CA LYS A 105 -29.54 -3.27 -3.57
C LYS A 105 -28.59 -2.35 -4.35
N ASP A 106 -27.28 -2.44 -4.10
CA ASP A 106 -26.25 -1.68 -4.81
C ASP A 106 -25.88 -2.42 -6.11
N PHE A 107 -26.36 -1.91 -7.23
CA PHE A 107 -26.10 -2.47 -8.57
C PHE A 107 -25.01 -1.71 -9.33
N SER A 108 -24.48 -0.61 -8.79
CA SER A 108 -23.42 0.18 -9.43
C SER A 108 -22.05 -0.49 -9.28
N SER A 109 -21.37 -0.70 -10.40
CA SER A 109 -19.95 -1.09 -10.41
C SER A 109 -19.07 0.13 -10.11
N LEU A 110 -17.87 -0.13 -9.58
CA LEU A 110 -16.87 0.92 -9.41
C LEU A 110 -16.23 1.36 -10.72
N PHE A 111 -16.28 0.53 -11.76
CA PHE A 111 -15.72 0.86 -13.06
C PHE A 111 -16.76 1.56 -13.92
N SER A 112 -16.52 2.82 -14.26
CA SER A 112 -17.28 3.56 -15.27
C SER A 112 -16.72 3.24 -16.66
N SER A 113 -16.69 1.94 -16.98
CA SER A 113 -15.99 1.38 -18.14
C SER A 113 -16.93 1.17 -19.33
N SER A 114 -16.43 1.40 -20.55
CA SER A 114 -17.11 0.98 -21.78
C SER A 114 -16.97 -0.53 -22.02
N SER A 115 -15.86 -1.09 -21.52
CA SER A 115 -15.53 -2.51 -21.59
C SER A 115 -16.26 -3.29 -20.51
N HIS A 116 -16.77 -4.47 -20.89
CA HIS A 116 -17.40 -5.39 -19.95
C HIS A 116 -16.36 -6.38 -19.40
N PRO A 117 -16.41 -6.71 -18.10
CA PRO A 117 -15.49 -7.68 -17.54
C PRO A 117 -15.74 -9.08 -18.14
N ASN A 118 -14.68 -9.85 -18.39
CA ASN A 118 -14.85 -11.23 -18.86
C ASN A 118 -15.48 -12.11 -17.78
N VAL A 119 -15.10 -11.90 -16.52
CA VAL A 119 -15.64 -12.61 -15.37
C VAL A 119 -15.99 -11.60 -14.28
N SER A 120 -17.23 -11.67 -13.78
CA SER A 120 -17.65 -10.90 -12.61
C SER A 120 -18.36 -11.80 -11.61
N ILE A 121 -17.90 -11.80 -10.36
CA ILE A 121 -18.54 -12.54 -9.26
C ILE A 121 -19.38 -11.65 -8.36
N ARG A 122 -19.64 -10.40 -8.77
CA ARG A 122 -20.53 -9.49 -8.05
C ARG A 122 -21.93 -10.06 -7.78
N PRO A 123 -22.61 -10.78 -8.71
CA PRO A 123 -23.91 -11.39 -8.42
C PRO A 123 -23.88 -12.37 -7.24
N PHE A 124 -22.78 -13.12 -7.09
CA PHE A 124 -22.57 -14.00 -5.95
C PHE A 124 -22.47 -13.22 -4.63
N HIS A 125 -21.77 -12.07 -4.64
CA HIS A 125 -21.69 -11.20 -3.46
C HIS A 125 -23.00 -10.53 -3.11
N ILE A 126 -23.82 -10.12 -4.09
CA ILE A 126 -25.18 -9.60 -3.86
C ILE A 126 -26.03 -10.67 -3.17
N PHE A 127 -26.02 -11.90 -3.68
CA PHE A 127 -26.73 -13.03 -3.08
C PHE A 127 -26.26 -13.28 -1.65
N ASN A 128 -24.94 -13.33 -1.41
CA ASN A 128 -24.38 -13.53 -0.08
C ASN A 128 -24.78 -12.40 0.87
N LYS A 129 -24.76 -11.13 0.43
CA LYS A 129 -25.14 -9.98 1.26
C LYS A 129 -26.60 -10.02 1.69
N GLN A 130 -27.48 -10.55 0.84
CA GLN A 130 -28.91 -10.72 1.17
C GLN A 130 -29.16 -11.87 2.16
N ASN A 131 -28.26 -12.86 2.21
CA ASN A 131 -28.43 -14.09 2.99
C ASN A 131 -27.38 -14.25 4.11
N GLN A 132 -26.53 -13.26 4.36
CA GLN A 132 -25.45 -13.35 5.35
C GLN A 132 -26.02 -13.40 6.77
N GLN A 133 -25.40 -14.18 7.65
CA GLN A 133 -25.78 -14.25 9.06
C GLN A 133 -25.21 -13.06 9.84
N ASN A 134 -23.98 -12.67 9.54
CA ASN A 134 -23.27 -11.54 10.13
C ASN A 134 -22.19 -11.02 9.16
N GLU A 135 -21.39 -10.05 9.59
CA GLU A 135 -20.35 -9.43 8.75
C GLU A 135 -19.11 -10.31 8.49
N HIS A 136 -18.99 -11.48 9.13
CA HIS A 136 -17.81 -12.35 9.07
C HIS A 136 -18.10 -13.69 8.41
N CYS A 137 -19.31 -14.20 8.57
CA CYS A 137 -19.71 -15.53 8.15
C CYS A 137 -20.82 -15.46 7.11
N LEU A 138 -20.61 -16.19 6.02
CA LEU A 138 -21.65 -16.53 5.06
C LEU A 138 -22.64 -17.52 5.71
N SER A 139 -23.83 -17.64 5.13
CA SER A 139 -24.88 -18.57 5.59
C SER A 139 -24.46 -20.04 5.63
N ASN A 140 -23.45 -20.42 4.86
CA ASN A 140 -22.87 -21.76 4.85
C ASN A 140 -21.73 -21.94 5.88
N GLY A 141 -21.50 -20.97 6.77
CA GLY A 141 -20.46 -21.01 7.80
C GLY A 141 -19.05 -20.67 7.31
N LYS A 142 -18.84 -20.38 6.01
CA LYS A 142 -17.53 -19.95 5.50
C LYS A 142 -17.24 -18.49 5.83
N SER A 143 -15.97 -18.16 5.98
CA SER A 143 -15.51 -16.77 6.13
C SER A 143 -15.84 -15.94 4.88
N ARG A 144 -16.44 -14.77 5.10
CA ARG A 144 -16.68 -13.76 4.06
C ARG A 144 -15.37 -13.32 3.43
N PHE A 145 -14.35 -13.02 4.24
CA PHE A 145 -13.06 -12.54 3.75
C PHE A 145 -12.40 -13.57 2.82
N GLY A 146 -12.39 -14.84 3.22
CA GLY A 146 -11.85 -15.93 2.40
C GLY A 146 -12.58 -16.07 1.07
N SER A 147 -13.90 -15.87 1.04
CA SER A 147 -14.72 -15.92 -0.18
C SER A 147 -14.45 -14.79 -1.16
N VAL A 148 -13.97 -13.64 -0.67
CA VAL A 148 -13.60 -12.48 -1.50
C VAL A 148 -12.14 -12.58 -1.91
N LEU A 149 -11.24 -13.01 -1.04
CA LEU A 149 -9.81 -13.01 -1.33
C LEU A 149 -9.36 -14.21 -2.19
N SER A 150 -9.93 -15.40 -1.99
CA SER A 150 -9.49 -16.60 -2.74
C SER A 150 -9.63 -16.47 -4.27
N PRO A 151 -10.76 -15.96 -4.80
CA PRO A 151 -10.93 -15.81 -6.24
C PRO A 151 -9.86 -14.93 -6.92
N LEU A 152 -9.28 -13.95 -6.22
CA LEU A 152 -8.21 -13.11 -6.74
C LEU A 152 -6.99 -13.96 -7.15
N VAL A 153 -6.54 -14.85 -6.26
CA VAL A 153 -5.39 -15.71 -6.50
C VAL A 153 -5.73 -16.82 -7.48
N ASP A 154 -6.90 -17.44 -7.31
CA ASP A 154 -7.34 -18.56 -8.16
C ASP A 154 -7.43 -18.12 -9.63
N PHE A 155 -7.98 -16.93 -9.90
CA PHE A 155 -8.03 -16.35 -11.23
C PHE A 155 -6.62 -16.04 -11.77
N SER A 156 -5.81 -15.30 -11.01
CA SER A 156 -4.47 -14.88 -11.44
C SER A 156 -3.55 -16.08 -11.70
N SER A 157 -3.68 -17.15 -10.93
CA SER A 157 -2.94 -18.39 -11.10
C SER A 157 -3.41 -19.17 -12.33
N SER A 158 -4.72 -19.29 -12.52
CA SER A 158 -5.32 -20.01 -13.67
C SER A 158 -4.97 -19.36 -15.01
N PHE A 159 -4.84 -18.03 -15.03
CA PHE A 159 -4.50 -17.25 -16.22
C PHE A 159 -3.09 -16.67 -16.19
N SER A 160 -2.16 -17.30 -15.45
CA SER A 160 -0.77 -16.84 -15.30
C SER A 160 0.01 -16.72 -16.63
N SER A 161 -0.34 -17.53 -17.64
CA SER A 161 0.25 -17.49 -18.99
C SER A 161 -0.38 -16.46 -19.93
N SER A 162 -1.51 -15.87 -19.54
CA SER A 162 -2.28 -14.91 -20.33
C SER A 162 -2.23 -13.52 -19.69
N CYS A 163 -2.32 -12.47 -20.50
CA CYS A 163 -2.48 -11.14 -19.94
C CYS A 163 -3.82 -11.07 -19.21
N HIS A 164 -3.81 -10.54 -17.99
CA HIS A 164 -5.03 -10.40 -17.21
C HIS A 164 -5.02 -9.16 -16.30
N PHE A 165 -6.23 -8.69 -15.99
CA PHE A 165 -6.54 -7.69 -15.00
C PHE A 165 -7.46 -8.33 -13.96
N SER A 166 -7.09 -8.29 -12.69
CA SER A 166 -7.94 -8.81 -11.61
C SER A 166 -8.13 -7.75 -10.55
N PHE A 167 -9.37 -7.36 -10.30
CA PHE A 167 -9.72 -6.40 -9.26
C PHE A 167 -10.58 -7.07 -8.21
N SER A 168 -10.21 -6.93 -6.94
CA SER A 168 -11.03 -7.37 -5.82
C SER A 168 -11.18 -6.23 -4.81
N ARG A 169 -12.42 -5.95 -4.39
CA ARG A 169 -12.71 -5.00 -3.32
C ARG A 169 -13.17 -5.76 -2.09
N LEU A 170 -12.42 -5.60 -1.01
CA LEU A 170 -12.74 -6.15 0.30
C LEU A 170 -13.19 -5.04 1.24
N ARG A 171 -14.41 -5.15 1.74
CA ARG A 171 -14.94 -4.17 2.69
C ARG A 171 -14.50 -4.48 4.11
N SER A 172 -14.03 -3.45 4.80
CA SER A 172 -13.76 -3.48 6.23
C SER A 172 -15.06 -3.76 7.02
N PRO A 173 -14.97 -4.50 8.14
CA PRO A 173 -16.09 -4.64 9.09
C PRO A 173 -16.55 -3.29 9.63
N SER A 174 -17.81 -3.21 10.02
CA SER A 174 -18.37 -2.02 10.67
C SER A 174 -17.77 -1.80 12.06
N ASP A 175 -17.38 -2.88 12.75
CA ASP A 175 -16.68 -2.83 14.04
C ASP A 175 -15.16 -2.86 13.84
N PRO A 176 -14.42 -1.78 14.15
CA PRO A 176 -12.97 -1.69 14.00
C PRO A 176 -12.19 -2.72 14.84
N SER A 177 -12.78 -3.25 15.92
CA SER A 177 -12.14 -4.29 16.74
C SER A 177 -11.94 -5.58 15.95
N LEU A 178 -12.76 -5.79 14.93
CA LEU A 178 -12.78 -7.00 14.10
C LEU A 178 -11.87 -6.91 12.88
N LEU A 179 -11.22 -5.77 12.63
CA LEU A 179 -10.27 -5.60 11.51
C LEU A 179 -9.13 -6.62 11.56
N SER A 180 -8.63 -6.94 12.77
CA SER A 180 -7.56 -7.93 12.95
C SER A 180 -7.91 -9.34 12.45
N SER A 181 -9.20 -9.68 12.35
CA SER A 181 -9.66 -10.99 11.83
C SER A 181 -9.35 -11.19 10.34
N MET A 182 -9.03 -10.11 9.63
CA MET A 182 -8.64 -10.14 8.22
C MET A 182 -7.17 -10.53 8.03
N ASP A 183 -6.32 -10.36 9.03
CA ASP A 183 -4.86 -10.56 8.90
C ASP A 183 -4.50 -12.00 8.48
N ASP A 184 -5.17 -12.99 9.08
CA ASP A 184 -4.95 -14.40 8.74
C ASP A 184 -5.30 -14.69 7.28
N HIS A 185 -6.41 -14.12 6.80
CA HIS A 185 -6.87 -14.31 5.42
C HIS A 185 -5.97 -13.60 4.42
N ILE A 186 -5.54 -12.36 4.71
CA ILE A 186 -4.64 -11.62 3.81
C ILE A 186 -3.26 -12.27 3.78
N SER A 187 -2.69 -12.65 4.93
CA SER A 187 -1.39 -13.31 5.00
C SER A 187 -1.39 -14.67 4.29
N GLU A 188 -2.43 -15.48 4.45
CA GLU A 188 -2.59 -16.74 3.71
C GLU A 188 -2.63 -16.50 2.20
N ILE A 189 -3.39 -15.51 1.76
CA ILE A 189 -3.57 -15.21 0.34
C ILE A 189 -2.30 -14.63 -0.29
N LEU A 190 -1.53 -13.84 0.46
CA LEU A 190 -0.19 -13.40 0.05
C LEU A 190 0.75 -14.60 -0.13
N HIS A 191 0.78 -15.53 0.83
CA HIS A 191 1.59 -16.75 0.70
C HIS A 191 1.18 -17.59 -0.51
N ARG A 192 -0.13 -17.78 -0.72
CA ARG A 192 -0.66 -18.52 -1.88
C ARG A 192 -0.31 -17.83 -3.19
N PHE A 193 -0.46 -16.51 -3.28
CA PHE A 193 -0.08 -15.74 -4.47
C PHE A 193 1.40 -15.90 -4.80
N LEU A 194 2.28 -15.66 -3.81
CA LEU A 194 3.74 -15.72 -3.96
C LEU A 194 4.23 -17.13 -4.31
N SER A 195 3.53 -18.17 -3.86
CA SER A 195 3.86 -19.58 -4.16
C SER A 195 3.23 -20.09 -5.46
N SER A 196 2.43 -19.26 -6.14
CA SER A 196 1.73 -19.63 -7.37
C SER A 196 2.42 -19.09 -8.62
N PRO A 197 2.15 -19.68 -9.80
CA PRO A 197 2.61 -19.15 -11.08
C PRO A 197 2.14 -17.72 -11.38
N ALA A 198 1.11 -17.22 -10.69
CA ALA A 198 0.65 -15.83 -10.84
C ALA A 198 1.75 -14.82 -10.52
N SER A 199 2.56 -15.12 -9.50
CA SER A 199 3.64 -14.24 -9.08
C SER A 199 4.63 -13.97 -10.23
N GLU A 200 4.92 -14.91 -11.13
CA GLU A 200 5.98 -14.71 -12.13
C GLU A 200 5.72 -13.59 -13.15
N ARG A 201 4.45 -13.22 -13.37
CA ARG A 201 4.04 -12.29 -14.44
C ARG A 201 2.99 -11.26 -14.05
N THR A 202 2.60 -11.19 -12.78
CA THR A 202 1.53 -10.30 -12.31
C THR A 202 2.04 -9.32 -11.26
N SER A 203 1.87 -8.02 -11.49
CA SER A 203 2.08 -7.01 -10.46
C SER A 203 0.87 -6.99 -9.53
N LEU A 204 1.11 -7.03 -8.22
CA LEU A 204 0.06 -7.01 -7.19
C LEU A 204 0.12 -5.69 -6.42
N PHE A 205 -1.00 -4.98 -6.39
CA PHE A 205 -1.20 -3.78 -5.59
C PHE A 205 -2.28 -4.05 -4.54
N ILE A 206 -1.97 -3.74 -3.28
CA ILE A 206 -2.92 -3.73 -2.17
C ILE A 206 -3.10 -2.28 -1.75
N LEU A 207 -4.30 -1.76 -1.92
CA LEU A 207 -4.56 -0.33 -1.86
C LEU A 207 -5.68 -0.04 -0.87
N SER A 208 -5.49 0.97 -0.03
CA SER A 208 -6.55 1.63 0.69
C SER A 208 -6.40 3.14 0.46
N PRO A 209 -7.13 3.71 -0.52
CA PRO A 209 -6.91 5.08 -0.99
C PRO A 209 -7.24 6.16 0.04
N THR A 210 -7.89 5.78 1.14
CA THR A 210 -8.22 6.62 2.28
C THR A 210 -8.08 5.83 3.58
N GLY A 211 -7.79 6.50 4.69
CA GLY A 211 -7.79 5.86 6.01
C GLY A 211 -9.16 5.84 6.69
N THR A 212 -9.26 5.15 7.83
CA THR A 212 -10.45 5.27 8.69
C THR A 212 -10.36 6.52 9.54
N LYS A 213 -11.40 7.36 9.54
CA LYS A 213 -11.53 8.44 10.53
C LYS A 213 -11.78 7.82 11.91
N GLY A 214 -10.86 8.07 12.84
CA GLY A 214 -11.01 7.70 14.25
C GLY A 214 -11.47 8.89 15.11
N VAL A 215 -11.41 8.71 16.42
CA VAL A 215 -11.67 9.77 17.41
C VAL A 215 -10.35 10.42 17.83
N GLY A 216 -10.35 11.75 17.96
CA GLY A 216 -9.20 12.54 18.40
C GLY A 216 -8.06 12.60 17.37
N LEU A 217 -6.93 13.19 17.80
CA LEU A 217 -5.76 13.47 16.97
C LEU A 217 -5.28 12.25 16.16
N ALA A 218 -5.12 11.10 16.82
CA ALA A 218 -4.71 9.86 16.16
C ALA A 218 -5.71 9.44 15.07
N GLY A 219 -7.02 9.61 15.31
CA GLY A 219 -8.06 9.31 14.34
C GLY A 219 -8.08 10.23 13.13
N GLU A 220 -7.72 11.50 13.31
CA GLU A 220 -7.61 12.46 12.21
C GLU A 220 -6.40 12.18 11.32
N VAL A 221 -5.25 11.85 11.93
CA VAL A 221 -4.04 11.43 11.21
C VAL A 221 -4.30 10.13 10.45
N GLU A 222 -4.92 9.14 11.11
CA GLU A 222 -5.26 7.87 10.48
C GLU A 222 -6.20 8.05 9.31
N GLY A 223 -7.23 8.89 9.44
CA GLY A 223 -8.18 9.18 8.36
C GLY A 223 -7.53 9.75 7.10
N LYS A 224 -6.38 10.42 7.23
CA LYS A 224 -5.63 11.05 6.15
C LYS A 224 -4.45 10.22 5.65
N SER A 225 -4.18 9.06 6.27
CA SER A 225 -3.03 8.20 5.97
C SER A 225 -3.44 6.96 5.19
N PRO A 226 -3.54 7.03 3.86
CA PRO A 226 -3.88 5.86 3.05
C PRO A 226 -2.80 4.77 3.16
N MET A 227 -3.17 3.56 2.77
CA MET A 227 -2.29 2.39 2.75
C MET A 227 -2.03 1.97 1.31
N MET A 228 -0.78 1.63 1.02
CA MET A 228 -0.38 1.01 -0.23
C MET A 228 0.65 -0.07 0.07
N ALA A 229 0.53 -1.21 -0.59
CA ALA A 229 1.62 -2.15 -0.80
C ALA A 229 1.69 -2.53 -2.28
N ALA A 230 2.89 -2.60 -2.84
CA ALA A 230 3.11 -2.99 -4.23
C ALA A 230 4.14 -4.09 -4.34
N TRP A 231 3.88 -5.03 -5.24
CA TRP A 231 4.77 -6.12 -5.57
C TRP A 231 4.90 -6.27 -7.07
N PHE A 232 6.13 -6.42 -7.52
CA PHE A 232 6.45 -6.60 -8.93
C PHE A 232 7.06 -7.98 -9.18
N PRO A 233 6.68 -8.63 -10.29
CA PRO A 233 7.24 -9.92 -10.68
C PRO A 233 8.73 -9.80 -10.99
N LEU A 234 9.51 -10.86 -10.72
CA LEU A 234 10.95 -10.88 -10.96
C LEU A 234 11.30 -10.59 -12.43
N SER A 235 10.45 -11.05 -13.37
CA SER A 235 10.58 -10.75 -14.80
C SER A 235 10.60 -9.25 -15.07
N PHE A 236 9.66 -8.50 -14.49
CA PHE A 236 9.62 -7.04 -14.57
C PHE A 236 10.85 -6.37 -13.95
N ARG A 237 11.27 -6.82 -12.75
CA ARG A 237 12.45 -6.27 -12.06
C ARG A 237 13.72 -6.38 -12.90
N LYS A 238 13.83 -7.47 -13.67
CA LYS A 238 14.97 -7.74 -14.55
C LYS A 238 14.86 -6.99 -15.88
N THR A 239 13.72 -7.07 -16.56
CA THR A 239 13.55 -6.50 -17.92
C THR A 239 13.33 -4.98 -17.90
N ARG A 240 12.72 -4.45 -16.84
CA ARG A 240 12.40 -3.03 -16.64
C ARG A 240 13.11 -2.46 -15.41
N ASN A 241 14.37 -2.86 -15.22
CA ASN A 241 15.18 -2.44 -14.06
C ASN A 241 15.22 -0.92 -13.85
N PRO A 242 15.34 -0.06 -14.87
CA PRO A 242 15.29 1.39 -14.68
C PRO A 242 13.97 1.83 -14.03
N HIS A 243 12.82 1.37 -14.53
CA HIS A 243 11.50 1.73 -14.01
C HIS A 243 11.27 1.21 -12.60
N TYR A 244 11.66 -0.04 -12.35
CA TYR A 244 11.62 -0.62 -11.02
C TYR A 244 12.50 0.17 -10.03
N SER A 245 13.68 0.62 -10.47
CA SER A 245 14.59 1.41 -9.64
C SER A 245 14.05 2.81 -9.36
N ALA A 246 13.42 3.46 -10.35
CA ALA A 246 12.74 4.73 -10.14
C ALA A 246 11.57 4.59 -9.15
N PHE A 247 10.75 3.56 -9.31
CA PHE A 247 9.70 3.26 -8.34
C PHE A 247 10.26 3.06 -6.95
N SER A 248 11.30 2.23 -6.81
CA SER A 248 11.98 2.00 -5.53
C SER A 248 12.54 3.29 -4.93
N TYR A 249 13.15 4.16 -5.74
CA TYR A 249 13.65 5.45 -5.30
C TYR A 249 12.53 6.34 -4.78
N ASN A 250 11.38 6.35 -5.46
CA ASN A 250 10.26 7.23 -5.11
C ASN A 250 9.50 6.81 -3.84
N MET A 251 9.75 5.62 -3.29
CA MET A 251 9.01 5.11 -2.13
C MET A 251 9.26 5.90 -0.83
N ASP A 252 10.32 6.70 -0.77
CA ASP A 252 10.64 7.61 0.33
C ASP A 252 10.25 9.08 0.05
N LYS A 253 9.61 9.35 -1.09
CA LYS A 253 9.14 10.68 -1.51
C LYS A 253 7.64 10.83 -1.31
N LEU A 254 7.17 12.06 -1.18
CA LEU A 254 5.74 12.34 -1.15
C LEU A 254 5.13 12.05 -2.53
N PHE A 255 4.11 11.21 -2.56
CA PHE A 255 3.29 10.99 -3.74
C PHE A 255 1.82 10.87 -3.34
N THR A 256 0.94 11.11 -4.31
CA THR A 256 -0.48 11.26 -4.09
C THR A 256 -1.30 10.21 -4.85
N THR A 257 -2.62 10.20 -4.65
CA THR A 257 -3.54 9.36 -5.43
C THR A 257 -3.41 9.63 -6.94
N ARG A 258 -3.06 10.87 -7.34
CA ARG A 258 -2.85 11.23 -8.74
C ARG A 258 -1.63 10.52 -9.33
N ASP A 259 -0.51 10.52 -8.61
CA ASP A 259 0.70 9.82 -9.05
C ASP A 259 0.49 8.30 -9.13
N LEU A 260 -0.22 7.75 -8.15
CA LEU A 260 -0.54 6.33 -8.12
C LEU A 260 -1.46 5.93 -9.29
N ARG A 261 -2.43 6.77 -9.65
CA ARG A 261 -3.27 6.57 -10.83
C ARG A 261 -2.44 6.47 -12.10
N GLU A 262 -1.52 7.41 -12.32
CA GLU A 262 -0.64 7.38 -13.50
C GLU A 262 0.28 6.17 -13.50
N THR A 263 0.75 5.77 -12.32
CA THR A 263 1.55 4.55 -12.15
C THR A 263 0.76 3.31 -12.57
N LEU A 264 -0.47 3.15 -12.08
CA LEU A 264 -1.35 2.02 -12.45
C LEU A 264 -1.73 2.06 -13.92
N ARG A 265 -2.00 3.26 -14.47
CA ARG A 265 -2.30 3.48 -15.89
C ARG A 265 -1.14 3.00 -16.77
N GLN A 266 0.09 3.33 -16.38
CA GLN A 266 1.28 2.92 -17.11
C GLN A 266 1.47 1.40 -17.06
N ILE A 267 1.27 0.77 -15.90
CA ILE A 267 1.35 -0.70 -15.77
C ILE A 267 0.30 -1.37 -16.65
N ALA A 268 -0.94 -0.85 -16.63
CA ALA A 268 -2.05 -1.36 -17.40
C ALA A 268 -1.79 -1.27 -18.91
N SER A 269 -1.38 -0.08 -19.39
CA SER A 269 -1.06 0.16 -20.80
C SER A 269 0.15 -0.67 -21.26
N GLY A 270 1.02 -1.07 -20.33
CA GLY A 270 2.24 -1.82 -20.62
C GLY A 270 3.26 -1.01 -21.41
N SER A 271 3.10 0.32 -21.46
CA SER A 271 3.93 1.24 -22.22
C SER A 271 5.04 1.80 -21.33
N TYR A 272 6.27 1.44 -21.67
CA TYR A 272 7.47 1.83 -20.94
C TYR A 272 8.47 2.40 -21.93
N GLU A 273 8.92 3.62 -21.67
CA GLU A 273 9.98 4.24 -22.45
C GLU A 273 11.30 3.48 -22.26
N GLU A 274 12.20 3.50 -23.25
CA GLU A 274 13.50 2.82 -23.11
C GLU A 274 14.41 3.50 -22.09
N LYS A 275 14.21 4.80 -21.86
CA LYS A 275 14.96 5.61 -20.92
C LYS A 275 14.00 6.38 -20.05
N ILE A 276 14.34 6.50 -18.77
CA ILE A 276 13.65 7.39 -17.85
C ILE A 276 14.21 8.79 -18.11
N PRO A 277 13.39 9.75 -18.56
CA PRO A 277 13.86 11.12 -18.74
C PRO A 277 14.39 11.64 -17.40
N ARG A 278 15.64 12.13 -17.41
CA ARG A 278 16.14 12.95 -16.32
C ARG A 278 15.49 14.32 -16.50
N ILE A 279 14.45 14.59 -15.74
CA ILE A 279 13.82 15.90 -15.74
C ILE A 279 14.83 16.89 -15.16
N ASP A 280 15.01 18.00 -15.86
CA ASP A 280 15.76 19.14 -15.34
C ASP A 280 14.93 19.75 -14.21
N TYR A 281 15.47 19.74 -12.98
CA TYR A 281 14.76 20.17 -11.77
C TYR A 281 14.31 21.64 -11.83
N ASP A 282 14.84 22.40 -12.78
CA ASP A 282 14.54 23.81 -13.03
C ASP A 282 13.33 24.04 -13.99
N LEU A 283 12.75 22.99 -14.58
CA LEU A 283 11.55 23.07 -15.41
C LEU A 283 10.27 22.76 -14.61
N GLU A 284 9.14 23.35 -15.05
CA GLU A 284 7.80 23.21 -14.46
C GLU A 284 7.55 21.78 -13.97
N GLN A 285 7.51 21.62 -12.65
CA GLN A 285 7.33 20.33 -11.99
C GLN A 285 5.97 19.78 -12.37
N SER A 286 5.94 18.53 -12.85
CA SER A 286 4.65 17.88 -13.03
C SER A 286 4.00 17.67 -11.67
N GLU A 287 2.84 18.28 -11.47
CA GLU A 287 1.99 18.04 -10.29
C GLU A 287 1.62 16.55 -10.17
N THR A 288 1.69 15.79 -11.26
CA THR A 288 1.27 14.39 -11.33
C THR A 288 2.14 13.60 -12.29
N THR A 289 2.71 12.49 -11.83
CA THR A 289 3.53 11.63 -12.68
C THR A 289 3.47 10.17 -12.27
N SER A 290 3.87 9.28 -13.18
CA SER A 290 4.04 7.87 -12.84
C SER A 290 5.33 7.67 -12.04
N LEU A 291 5.21 6.96 -10.91
CA LEU A 291 6.33 6.60 -10.06
C LEU A 291 7.34 5.66 -10.76
N LEU A 292 6.99 5.13 -11.94
CA LEU A 292 7.84 4.27 -12.76
C LEU A 292 8.64 5.04 -13.83
N ASN A 293 8.25 6.27 -14.17
CA ASN A 293 8.80 7.02 -15.30
C ASN A 293 9.55 8.29 -14.93
N GLU A 294 9.54 8.66 -13.65
CA GLU A 294 10.14 9.90 -13.19
C GLU A 294 10.78 9.70 -11.83
N ILE A 295 11.93 10.35 -11.61
CA ILE A 295 12.54 10.44 -10.29
C ILE A 295 11.97 11.66 -9.60
N LEU A 296 11.20 11.45 -8.53
CA LEU A 296 10.57 12.53 -7.80
C LEU A 296 11.61 13.40 -7.07
N PRO A 297 11.41 14.74 -7.03
CA PRO A 297 12.31 15.64 -6.33
C PRO A 297 12.27 15.43 -4.81
N GLU A 298 13.40 15.72 -4.14
CA GLU A 298 13.54 15.61 -2.68
C GLU A 298 12.62 16.58 -1.90
N PHE A 299 12.33 17.75 -2.47
CA PHE A 299 11.62 18.84 -1.79
C PHE A 299 10.09 18.78 -1.97
N ARG A 300 9.57 17.73 -2.62
CA ARG A 300 8.14 17.57 -2.90
C ARG A 300 7.33 17.57 -1.59
N ASN A 301 6.41 18.52 -1.48
CA ASN A 301 5.55 18.75 -0.32
C ASN A 301 4.09 19.00 -0.74
N CYS A 302 3.17 19.06 0.22
CA CYS A 302 1.74 19.24 -0.09
C CYS A 302 1.45 20.51 -0.89
N SER A 303 2.15 21.61 -0.60
CA SER A 303 1.97 22.88 -1.29
C SER A 303 2.44 22.79 -2.75
N THR A 304 3.60 22.17 -3.00
CA THR A 304 4.09 21.95 -4.39
C THR A 304 3.18 21.02 -5.21
N LEU A 305 2.37 20.21 -4.54
CA LEU A 305 1.47 19.25 -5.18
C LEU A 305 0.00 19.65 -5.14
N ASN A 306 -0.30 20.87 -4.68
CA ASN A 306 -1.66 21.36 -4.51
C ASN A 306 -2.56 20.37 -3.76
N VAL A 307 -1.99 19.61 -2.80
CA VAL A 307 -2.75 18.72 -1.93
C VAL A 307 -3.57 19.61 -0.98
N PRO A 308 -4.90 19.44 -0.90
CA PRO A 308 -5.72 20.20 0.04
C PRO A 308 -5.17 20.11 1.46
N GLU A 309 -5.15 21.24 2.17
CA GLU A 309 -4.54 21.35 3.49
C GLU A 309 -5.14 20.34 4.48
N GLU A 310 -6.44 20.07 4.37
CA GLU A 310 -7.15 19.09 5.17
C GLU A 310 -6.70 17.65 4.91
N ASN A 311 -6.09 17.34 3.76
CA ASN A 311 -5.61 16.02 3.40
C ASN A 311 -4.09 15.86 3.60
N CYS A 312 -3.40 16.96 3.90
CA CYS A 312 -1.97 16.94 4.13
C CYS A 312 -1.64 16.44 5.55
N LEU A 313 -0.92 15.31 5.64
CA LEU A 313 -0.50 14.70 6.91
C LEU A 313 0.64 15.45 7.61
N CYS A 314 1.46 16.21 6.87
CA CYS A 314 2.63 16.91 7.39
C CYS A 314 2.65 18.34 6.84
N MET A 315 2.60 19.36 7.70
CA MET A 315 2.79 20.74 7.24
C MET A 315 4.20 20.89 6.68
N GLY A 316 4.28 21.35 5.44
CA GLY A 316 5.49 22.00 4.93
C GLY A 316 5.12 23.43 4.58
N THR A 317 5.22 24.34 5.54
CA THR A 317 5.67 25.69 5.21
C THR A 317 7.14 25.77 5.61
N ASP A 318 7.95 25.93 4.56
CA ASP A 318 9.32 26.43 4.55
C ASP A 318 10.43 25.61 5.23
N GLU A 319 11.31 25.15 4.33
CA GLU A 319 12.76 25.15 4.42
C GLU A 319 13.39 25.10 5.84
N ARG A 320 14.10 23.98 6.12
CA ARG A 320 15.00 23.73 7.28
C ARG A 320 14.35 23.35 8.61
N ARG A 321 13.59 22.25 8.68
CA ARG A 321 13.16 21.67 9.98
C ARG A 321 13.60 20.23 10.26
N ASN A 322 14.54 19.70 9.46
CA ASN A 322 15.36 18.57 9.89
C ASN A 322 16.59 19.13 10.63
N GLU A 323 16.43 19.59 11.86
CA GLU A 323 17.60 19.71 12.72
C GLU A 323 17.98 18.31 13.21
N THR A 324 19.12 17.81 12.75
CA THR A 324 19.85 16.79 13.51
C THR A 324 20.08 17.35 14.90
N VAL A 325 19.30 16.89 15.89
CA VAL A 325 19.57 17.17 17.29
C VAL A 325 20.93 16.54 17.61
N ARG A 326 21.93 17.40 17.71
CA ARG A 326 23.29 17.01 18.06
C ARG A 326 23.29 16.42 19.49
N GLU A 327 24.22 15.51 19.75
CA GLU A 327 24.40 14.82 21.05
C GLU A 327 24.53 15.79 22.25
N ASP A 328 24.88 17.05 21.98
CA ASP A 328 25.05 18.13 22.96
C ASP A 328 23.72 18.77 23.42
N LYS A 329 22.58 18.47 22.79
CA LYS A 329 21.27 19.03 23.17
C LYS A 329 20.65 18.27 24.34
N ILE A 330 20.15 19.02 25.33
CA ILE A 330 19.50 18.50 26.55
C ILE A 330 18.38 17.50 26.24
N LEU A 331 17.63 17.73 25.16
CA LEU A 331 16.52 16.89 24.73
C LEU A 331 16.97 15.47 24.36
N PHE A 332 18.06 15.35 23.60
CA PHE A 332 18.62 14.07 23.19
C PHE A 332 19.04 13.23 24.41
N ASN A 333 19.75 13.85 25.35
CA ASN A 333 20.20 13.18 26.57
C ASN A 333 19.03 12.68 27.43
N ARG A 334 18.00 13.52 27.63
CA ARG A 334 16.81 13.11 28.41
C ARG A 334 16.10 11.92 27.80
N VAL A 335 15.95 11.88 26.48
CA VAL A 335 15.21 10.82 25.79
C VAL A 335 16.06 9.55 25.72
N PHE A 336 17.37 9.67 25.49
CA PHE A 336 18.31 8.55 25.59
C PHE A 336 18.28 7.93 26.99
N ASP A 337 18.32 8.72 28.07
CA ASP A 337 18.30 8.24 29.45
C ASP A 337 16.98 7.49 29.78
N LEU A 338 15.84 8.02 29.32
CA LEU A 338 14.53 7.38 29.48
C LEU A 338 14.45 6.03 28.75
N LEU A 339 14.96 5.95 27.52
CA LEU A 339 14.96 4.73 26.73
C LEU A 339 15.96 3.71 27.29
N SER A 340 17.17 4.14 27.60
CA SER A 340 18.23 3.33 28.19
C SER A 340 17.79 2.71 29.52
N SER A 341 17.18 3.50 30.41
CA SER A 341 16.66 3.02 31.70
C SER A 341 15.48 2.04 31.57
N ARG A 342 14.72 2.08 30.48
CA ARG A 342 13.69 1.05 30.20
C ARG A 342 14.30 -0.22 29.63
N LEU A 343 15.24 -0.10 28.71
CA LEU A 343 15.87 -1.26 28.04
C LEU A 343 16.76 -2.07 28.99
N LEU A 344 17.47 -1.39 29.90
CA LEU A 344 18.27 -2.07 30.94
C LEU A 344 17.41 -2.83 31.97
N LYS A 345 16.08 -2.67 31.96
CA LYS A 345 15.18 -3.53 32.74
C LYS A 345 14.90 -4.86 32.05
N GLU A 346 15.20 -4.99 30.76
CA GLU A 346 15.07 -6.25 30.05
C GLU A 346 16.25 -7.16 30.39
N PRO A 347 16.01 -8.39 30.87
CA PRO A 347 17.06 -9.29 31.37
C PRO A 347 18.08 -9.72 30.31
N CYS A 348 17.79 -9.49 29.03
CA CYS A 348 18.65 -9.85 27.90
C CYS A 348 19.55 -8.71 27.39
N VAL A 349 19.44 -7.50 27.96
CA VAL A 349 20.20 -6.31 27.53
C VAL A 349 21.16 -5.89 28.65
N ASN A 350 22.47 -5.85 28.34
CA ASN A 350 23.50 -5.50 29.34
C ASN A 350 23.94 -4.03 29.27
N SER A 351 23.90 -3.47 28.06
CA SER A 351 24.42 -2.12 27.81
C SER A 351 23.79 -1.54 26.55
N THR A 352 23.57 -0.23 26.58
CA THR A 352 23.19 0.59 25.44
C THR A 352 24.39 1.46 25.06
N GLU A 353 24.67 1.60 23.77
CA GLU A 353 25.76 2.46 23.26
C GLU A 353 25.25 3.34 22.13
N ILE A 354 25.70 4.60 22.11
CA ILE A 354 25.43 5.55 21.04
C ILE A 354 26.51 5.39 19.96
N ARG A 355 26.12 5.08 18.71
CA ARG A 355 27.07 4.97 17.58
C ARG A 355 26.99 6.19 16.66
N LYS A 356 28.18 6.70 16.29
CA LYS A 356 28.41 7.97 15.56
C LYS A 356 27.62 8.21 14.25
N ASN A 357 27.02 7.17 13.67
CA ASN A 357 26.38 7.23 12.35
C ASN A 357 24.84 7.11 12.39
N GLY A 358 24.21 7.11 13.58
CA GLY A 358 22.76 6.90 13.74
C GLY A 358 21.94 8.15 14.06
N HIS A 359 22.54 9.34 14.04
CA HIS A 359 21.91 10.57 14.55
C HIS A 359 21.03 11.23 13.48
N PHE A 360 19.72 10.99 13.54
CA PHE A 360 18.74 11.86 12.89
C PHE A 360 17.53 11.94 13.80
N VAL A 361 17.11 13.16 14.11
CA VAL A 361 15.81 13.44 14.70
C VAL A 361 14.95 13.98 13.58
N GLU A 362 13.85 13.31 13.29
CA GLU A 362 12.86 13.81 12.35
C GLU A 362 11.68 14.37 13.15
N THR A 363 11.77 15.64 13.51
CA THR A 363 10.68 16.40 14.12
C THR A 363 9.67 16.77 13.06
N ARG A 364 8.45 16.23 13.16
CA ARG A 364 7.33 16.58 12.27
C ARG A 364 6.25 17.28 13.07
N GLN A 365 6.04 18.57 12.80
CA GLN A 365 4.91 19.32 13.35
C GLN A 365 3.65 18.95 12.56
N MET A 366 2.62 18.51 13.27
CA MET A 366 1.31 18.19 12.67
C MET A 366 0.50 19.48 12.43
N ASN A 367 -0.48 19.42 11.53
CA ASN A 367 -1.25 20.60 11.10
C ASN A 367 -2.00 21.29 12.25
N SER A 368 -1.88 22.61 12.39
CA SER A 368 -2.59 23.42 13.40
C SER A 368 -4.11 23.34 13.30
N THR A 369 -4.68 23.04 12.13
CA THR A 369 -6.12 22.77 11.98
C THR A 369 -6.58 21.47 12.65
N ILE A 370 -5.65 20.54 12.92
CA ILE A 370 -5.89 19.27 13.63
C ILE A 370 -5.88 19.51 15.17
N TYR A 371 -5.21 20.58 15.64
CA TYR A 371 -5.05 20.88 17.07
C TYR A 371 -6.03 21.92 17.62
N GLY A 372 -6.76 22.62 16.76
CA GLY A 372 -7.50 23.81 17.17
C GLY A 372 -6.58 24.95 17.62
N PRO A 373 -7.13 26.14 17.94
CA PRO A 373 -6.36 27.36 18.21
C PRO A 373 -5.56 27.37 19.52
N GLN A 374 -5.53 26.27 20.28
CA GLN A 374 -4.89 26.18 21.60
C GLN A 374 -3.97 24.95 21.79
N GLY A 375 -3.69 24.15 20.75
CA GLY A 375 -2.89 22.94 20.95
C GLY A 375 -1.40 23.24 21.01
N ASP A 376 -0.79 22.91 22.15
CA ASP A 376 0.66 22.95 22.36
C ASP A 376 1.41 22.05 21.35
N GLU A 377 2.60 22.48 20.96
CA GLU A 377 3.43 21.85 19.94
C GLU A 377 3.83 20.42 20.37
N ILE A 378 3.21 19.40 19.75
CA ILE A 378 3.66 18.02 19.92
C ILE A 378 4.77 17.74 18.90
N GLU A 379 6.01 17.69 19.39
CA GLU A 379 7.18 17.27 18.63
C GLU A 379 7.34 15.75 18.67
N TRP A 380 7.44 15.12 17.51
CA TRP A 380 7.76 13.69 17.41
C TRP A 380 9.27 13.51 17.28
N LEU A 381 9.84 12.73 18.19
CA LEU A 381 11.26 12.46 18.26
C LEU A 381 11.49 10.96 17.98
N VAL A 382 11.94 10.64 16.77
CA VAL A 382 12.38 9.27 16.44
C VAL A 382 13.86 9.15 16.77
N ILE A 383 14.22 8.22 17.65
CA ILE A 383 15.62 7.91 17.99
C ILE A 383 15.91 6.46 17.63
N ARG A 384 16.92 6.27 16.77
CA ARG A 384 17.47 4.95 16.45
C ARG A 384 18.65 4.67 17.37
N PHE A 385 18.65 3.53 18.05
CA PHE A 385 19.75 3.11 18.90
C PHE A 385 20.02 1.61 18.74
N TYR A 386 21.22 1.20 19.16
CA TYR A 386 21.68 -0.18 19.04
C TYR A 386 21.85 -0.77 20.44
N ALA A 387 21.25 -1.92 20.67
CA ALA A 387 21.40 -2.67 21.91
C ALA A 387 22.29 -3.89 21.67
N LYS A 388 23.21 -4.14 22.61
CA LYS A 388 24.04 -5.35 22.60
C LYS A 388 23.39 -6.41 23.50
N LEU A 389 23.09 -7.56 22.92
CA LEU A 389 22.59 -8.72 23.66
C LEU A 389 23.69 -9.36 24.52
N VAL A 390 23.29 -9.93 25.65
CA VAL A 390 24.14 -10.83 26.44
C VAL A 390 24.25 -12.16 25.69
N GLU A 391 25.43 -12.54 25.21
CA GLU A 391 25.64 -13.89 24.67
C GLU A 391 26.04 -14.87 25.77
N SER A 392 25.33 -16.00 25.79
CA SER A 392 25.78 -17.25 26.39
C SER A 392 26.88 -17.83 25.49
N VAL A 393 28.13 -17.56 25.87
CA VAL A 393 29.42 -18.25 25.60
C VAL A 393 29.81 -18.68 24.17
N HIS A 394 28.91 -19.00 23.22
CA HIS A 394 29.27 -19.49 21.88
C HIS A 394 28.37 -18.94 20.76
N ALA A 395 28.58 -17.69 20.35
CA ALA A 395 28.30 -17.21 19.00
C ALA A 395 28.98 -15.84 18.81
N SER A 396 29.17 -15.43 17.56
CA SER A 396 29.68 -14.10 17.19
C SER A 396 28.54 -13.08 17.31
N SER A 397 28.64 -12.15 18.27
CA SER A 397 27.58 -11.24 18.71
C SER A 397 26.84 -10.47 17.59
N PRO A 398 25.51 -10.64 17.44
CA PRO A 398 24.68 -9.73 16.66
C PRO A 398 24.26 -8.53 17.53
N PHE A 399 24.58 -7.32 17.08
CA PHE A 399 23.88 -6.12 17.56
C PHE A 399 22.44 -6.18 17.07
N ILE A 400 21.48 -5.81 17.92
CA ILE A 400 20.10 -5.60 17.48
C ILE A 400 19.87 -4.11 17.36
N THR A 401 19.41 -3.69 16.18
CA THR A 401 18.89 -2.33 15.96
C THR A 401 17.50 -2.27 16.58
N ILE A 402 17.30 -1.34 17.51
CA ILE A 402 15.97 -1.08 18.09
C ILE A 402 15.60 0.35 17.70
N GLU A 403 14.50 0.49 16.98
CA GLU A 403 13.94 1.80 16.64
C GLU A 403 12.90 2.19 17.70
N GLY A 404 13.11 3.33 18.36
CA GLY A 404 12.16 3.89 19.32
C GLY A 404 11.60 5.22 18.83
N THR A 405 10.28 5.37 18.89
CA THR A 405 9.61 6.66 18.65
C THR A 405 9.14 7.22 19.99
N VAL A 406 9.50 8.47 20.28
CA VAL A 406 9.10 9.18 21.49
C VAL A 406 8.29 10.40 21.07
N SER A 407 7.07 10.53 21.58
CA SER A 407 6.23 11.72 21.42
C SER A 407 6.49 12.66 22.59
N LEU A 408 6.89 13.90 22.32
CA LEU A 408 7.03 14.95 23.33
C LEU A 408 5.90 15.95 23.13
N SER A 409 5.06 16.10 24.16
CA SER A 409 4.13 17.23 24.27
C SER A 409 4.84 18.29 25.09
N PHE A 410 5.04 19.48 24.55
CA PHE A 410 5.51 20.62 25.32
C PHE A 410 4.37 21.30 26.08
#